data_AF-A0AAW1V461-F1
#
_entry.id   AF-A0AAW1V461-F1
#
_cell.length_a   1.000
_cell.length_b   1.000
_cell.length_c   1.000
_cell.angle_alpha   90.00
_cell.angle_beta   90.00
_cell.angle_gamma   90.00
#
_symmetry.space_group_name_H-M   'P 1'
#
loop_
_entity.id
_entity.type
_entity.pdbx_description
1 polymer ?
#
loop_
_entity_poly.entity_id
_entity_poly.type
_entity_poly.pdbx_seq_one_letter_code
_entity_poly.pdbx_strand_id
1 'polypeptide(L)'
;MTDILVQDPLKTLRAPNSDKIRSLLDYYESIVALIFARLVDTKDEEADEPISKYTVYADIYEGLVEMFTKDTTQSSKGGYYKAITAQPDKYYFKCSKKVINLLKNLKMQGKLVYLLTGSYIESASSTAAYCLGPNWKDYFDIIIGNAKKPAFFYANKEFKCLDGFKATEPISAQQLELNGVYVNGNWKDLREFIVRHLRNPNPKCLYVGDHLLQDIYGPSFFLCCDTVAICEELAGKKHPYEKTINSSFWGSYFNDEQVDTFWFKLMKDHSKMWFSDMDALADIKCDSSQ
;
A
#
# COMPACT_ATOMS: atom_id res chain seq x y z
N MET A 1 14.37 -18.45 -11.91
CA MET A 1 13.27 -17.45 -11.88
C MET A 1 12.98 -17.00 -10.46
N THR A 2 12.86 -17.95 -9.53
CA THR A 2 12.91 -17.72 -8.09
C THR A 2 14.12 -16.86 -7.68
N ASP A 3 15.26 -17.01 -8.36
CA ASP A 3 16.46 -16.21 -8.10
C ASP A 3 16.25 -14.70 -8.32
N ILE A 4 15.44 -14.30 -9.30
CA ILE A 4 15.16 -12.87 -9.55
C ILE A 4 14.29 -12.30 -8.44
N LEU A 5 13.26 -13.05 -8.00
CA LEU A 5 12.41 -12.66 -6.89
C LEU A 5 13.24 -12.48 -5.60
N VAL A 6 14.19 -13.38 -5.35
CA VAL A 6 15.06 -13.33 -4.17
C VAL A 6 16.10 -12.21 -4.25
N GLN A 7 16.70 -11.98 -5.42
CA GLN A 7 17.76 -10.97 -5.59
C GLN A 7 17.23 -9.54 -5.67
N ASP A 8 16.11 -9.34 -6.37
CA ASP A 8 15.53 -8.02 -6.62
C ASP A 8 14.03 -8.17 -6.90
N PRO A 9 13.19 -8.26 -5.85
CA PRO A 9 11.77 -8.51 -6.00
C PRO A 9 11.06 -7.40 -6.79
N LEU A 10 11.58 -6.18 -6.83
CA LEU A 10 11.00 -5.08 -7.60
C LEU A 10 11.03 -5.33 -9.11
N LYS A 11 12.01 -6.11 -9.60
CA LYS A 11 12.08 -6.51 -11.01
C LYS A 11 10.96 -7.47 -11.42
N THR A 12 10.25 -8.08 -10.48
CA THR A 12 9.10 -8.96 -10.77
C THR A 12 7.80 -8.19 -10.98
N LEU A 13 7.75 -6.91 -10.61
CA LEU A 13 6.56 -6.06 -10.75
C LEU A 13 6.31 -5.57 -12.18
N ARG A 14 7.27 -5.74 -13.10
CA ARG A 14 7.20 -5.23 -14.48
C ARG A 14 7.64 -6.26 -15.51
N ALA A 15 7.13 -6.08 -16.73
CA ALA A 15 7.53 -6.88 -17.88
C ALA A 15 9.05 -6.73 -18.14
N PRO A 16 9.74 -7.78 -18.60
CA PRO A 16 9.17 -9.08 -19.02
C PRO A 16 9.04 -10.11 -17.89
N ASN A 17 9.61 -9.86 -16.70
CA ASN A 17 9.61 -10.85 -15.61
C ASN A 17 8.21 -11.11 -15.08
N SER A 18 7.42 -10.04 -15.01
CA SER A 18 6.05 -10.13 -14.54
C SER A 18 5.16 -11.01 -15.43
N ASP A 19 5.54 -11.22 -16.69
CA ASP A 19 4.80 -12.11 -17.60
C ASP A 19 5.08 -13.59 -17.34
N LYS A 20 6.10 -13.89 -16.51
CA LYS A 20 6.51 -15.25 -16.14
C LYS A 20 6.19 -15.59 -14.70
N ILE A 21 6.25 -14.61 -13.79
CA ILE A 21 5.94 -14.77 -12.37
C ILE A 21 5.10 -13.57 -11.90
N ARG A 22 4.01 -13.87 -11.19
CA ARG A 22 3.17 -12.86 -10.54
C ARG A 22 3.13 -13.17 -9.06
N SER A 23 3.60 -12.23 -8.26
CA SER A 23 3.39 -12.24 -6.82
C SER A 23 2.05 -11.57 -6.55
N LEU A 24 1.20 -12.19 -5.73
CA LEU A 24 -0.04 -11.61 -5.24
C LEU A 24 0.26 -11.01 -3.87
N LEU A 25 0.33 -9.69 -3.79
CA LEU A 25 1.07 -8.98 -2.74
C LEU A 25 0.19 -8.32 -1.68
N ASP A 26 -1.10 -8.18 -1.97
CA ASP A 26 -2.06 -7.53 -1.10
C ASP A 26 -3.47 -8.11 -1.25
N TYR A 27 -4.43 -7.59 -0.47
CA TYR A 27 -5.80 -8.06 -0.49
C TYR A 27 -6.57 -7.71 -1.77
N TYR A 28 -6.13 -6.72 -2.57
CA TYR A 28 -6.71 -6.44 -3.88
C TYR A 28 -6.42 -7.58 -4.87
N GLU A 29 -5.28 -8.26 -4.70
CA GLU A 29 -4.82 -9.35 -5.55
C GLU A 29 -5.11 -10.74 -4.97
N SER A 30 -5.47 -10.85 -3.69
CA SER A 30 -5.70 -12.16 -3.03
C SER A 30 -6.74 -13.05 -3.75
N ILE A 31 -7.81 -12.44 -4.29
CA ILE A 31 -8.86 -13.15 -5.02
C ILE A 31 -8.36 -13.75 -6.35
N VAL A 32 -7.28 -13.20 -6.90
CA VAL A 32 -6.69 -13.65 -8.17
C VAL A 32 -6.16 -15.07 -8.06
N ALA A 33 -5.59 -15.47 -6.91
CA ALA A 33 -5.16 -16.85 -6.68
C ALA A 33 -6.30 -17.84 -6.89
N LEU A 34 -7.46 -17.55 -6.28
CA LEU A 34 -8.63 -18.41 -6.35
C LEU A 34 -9.22 -18.46 -7.76
N ILE A 35 -9.33 -17.30 -8.43
CA ILE A 35 -9.85 -17.23 -9.80
C ILE A 35 -8.91 -18.00 -10.75
N PHE A 36 -7.60 -17.80 -10.62
CA PHE A 36 -6.61 -18.47 -11.44
C PHE A 36 -6.66 -19.99 -11.25
N ALA A 37 -6.70 -20.47 -10.00
CA ALA A 37 -6.80 -21.90 -9.71
C ALA A 37 -8.07 -22.53 -10.31
N ARG A 38 -9.23 -21.88 -10.16
CA ARG A 38 -10.49 -22.37 -10.74
C ARG A 38 -10.46 -22.40 -12.27
N LEU A 39 -9.82 -21.43 -12.90
CA LEU A 39 -9.69 -21.39 -14.35
C LEU A 39 -8.73 -22.45 -14.87
N VAL A 40 -7.69 -22.80 -14.10
CA VAL A 40 -6.85 -23.98 -14.35
C VAL A 40 -7.68 -25.25 -14.28
N ASP A 41 -8.40 -25.47 -13.18
CA ASP A 41 -9.25 -26.66 -12.99
C ASP A 41 -10.29 -26.79 -14.12
N THR A 42 -10.94 -25.67 -14.49
CA THR A 42 -11.92 -25.65 -15.60
C THR A 42 -11.27 -26.04 -16.92
N LYS A 43 -10.05 -25.57 -17.20
CA LYS A 43 -9.36 -25.88 -18.46
C LYS A 43 -8.92 -27.34 -18.54
N ASP A 44 -8.54 -27.92 -17.40
CA ASP A 44 -8.18 -29.33 -17.31
C ASP A 44 -9.42 -30.22 -17.47
N GLU A 45 -10.53 -29.84 -16.84
CA GLU A 45 -11.82 -30.52 -17.00
C GLU A 45 -12.32 -30.47 -18.46
N GLU A 46 -12.20 -29.32 -19.13
CA GLU A 46 -12.57 -29.18 -20.55
C GLU A 46 -11.70 -30.03 -21.49
N ALA A 47 -10.45 -30.29 -21.12
CA ALA A 47 -9.51 -31.10 -21.89
C ALA A 47 -9.53 -32.60 -21.52
N ASP A 48 -10.21 -32.97 -20.43
CA ASP A 48 -10.15 -34.30 -19.79
C ASP A 48 -8.72 -34.73 -19.39
N GLU A 49 -7.80 -33.76 -19.26
CA GLU A 49 -6.42 -33.95 -18.81
C GLU A 49 -5.75 -32.62 -18.40
N PRO A 50 -4.73 -32.63 -17.52
CA PRO A 50 -3.95 -31.44 -17.22
C PRO A 50 -3.22 -30.89 -18.45
N ILE A 51 -3.49 -29.63 -18.82
CA ILE A 51 -2.87 -29.02 -20.00
C ILE A 51 -1.49 -28.42 -19.68
N SER A 52 -0.62 -28.38 -20.70
CA SER A 52 0.78 -27.94 -20.54
C SER A 52 0.97 -26.42 -20.43
N LYS A 53 -0.03 -25.61 -20.80
CA LYS A 53 0.06 -24.15 -20.81
C LYS A 53 -1.31 -23.50 -20.61
N TYR A 54 -1.39 -22.61 -19.63
CA TYR A 54 -2.58 -21.80 -19.35
C TYR A 54 -2.38 -20.37 -19.84
N THR A 55 -3.37 -19.81 -20.53
CA THR A 55 -3.38 -18.42 -21.03
C THR A 55 -4.45 -17.57 -20.35
N VAL A 56 -4.91 -17.98 -19.17
CA VAL A 56 -6.07 -17.41 -18.48
C VAL A 56 -5.76 -16.08 -17.76
N TYR A 57 -4.50 -15.82 -17.43
CA TYR A 57 -4.12 -14.64 -16.64
C TYR A 57 -4.40 -13.32 -17.35
N ALA A 58 -4.27 -13.28 -18.68
CA ALA A 58 -4.54 -12.06 -19.45
C ALA A 58 -5.97 -11.58 -19.25
N ASP A 59 -6.94 -12.50 -19.33
CA ASP A 59 -8.36 -12.21 -19.12
C ASP A 59 -8.64 -11.77 -17.67
N ILE A 60 -8.00 -12.42 -16.69
CA ILE A 60 -8.10 -12.01 -15.28
C ILE A 60 -7.59 -10.58 -15.10
N TYR A 61 -6.41 -10.28 -15.65
CA TYR A 61 -5.79 -8.97 -15.53
C TYR A 61 -6.64 -7.87 -16.19
N GLU A 62 -7.18 -8.13 -17.39
CA GLU A 62 -8.10 -7.20 -18.04
C GLU A 62 -9.36 -6.95 -17.20
N GLY A 63 -9.92 -7.99 -16.60
CA GLY A 63 -11.05 -7.88 -15.68
C GLY A 63 -10.73 -7.03 -14.44
N LEU A 64 -9.55 -7.21 -13.83
CA LEU A 64 -9.10 -6.39 -12.70
C LEU A 64 -8.91 -4.93 -13.10
N VAL A 65 -8.25 -4.67 -14.24
CA VAL A 65 -8.08 -3.31 -14.76
C VAL A 65 -9.43 -2.65 -15.00
N GLU A 66 -10.39 -3.38 -15.56
CA GLU A 66 -11.75 -2.87 -15.77
C GLU A 66 -12.46 -2.57 -14.45
N MET A 67 -12.39 -3.47 -13.47
CA MET A 67 -13.03 -3.33 -12.16
C MET A 67 -12.48 -2.13 -11.35
N PHE A 68 -11.15 -1.94 -11.37
CA PHE A 68 -10.47 -0.84 -10.68
C PHE A 68 -10.32 0.42 -11.54
N THR A 69 -10.84 0.42 -12.77
CA THR A 69 -10.93 1.67 -13.54
C THR A 69 -11.86 2.63 -12.82
N LYS A 70 -11.45 3.90 -12.77
CA LYS A 70 -12.25 4.95 -12.12
C LYS A 70 -13.62 5.06 -12.78
N ASP A 71 -14.67 5.11 -11.96
CA ASP A 71 -16.03 5.37 -12.41
C ASP A 71 -16.10 6.73 -13.09
N THR A 72 -16.47 6.74 -14.38
CA THR A 72 -16.78 7.98 -15.12
C THR A 72 -18.25 7.96 -15.52
N THR A 73 -18.86 9.14 -15.68
CA THR A 73 -20.27 9.28 -16.08
C THR A 73 -20.58 8.69 -17.46
N GLN A 74 -19.57 8.31 -18.23
CA GLN A 74 -19.69 7.80 -19.60
C GLN A 74 -19.22 6.34 -19.77
N SER A 75 -18.68 5.69 -18.72
CA SER A 75 -18.19 4.30 -18.83
C SER A 75 -19.11 3.30 -18.13
N SER A 76 -19.40 2.18 -18.81
CA SER A 76 -19.91 0.96 -18.16
C SER A 76 -18.83 0.18 -17.40
N LYS A 77 -17.58 0.66 -17.45
CA LYS A 77 -16.41 0.12 -16.76
C LYS A 77 -16.27 0.70 -15.35
N GLY A 78 -15.67 -0.07 -14.44
CA GLY A 78 -15.49 0.28 -13.04
C GLY A 78 -16.50 -0.41 -12.13
N GLY A 79 -17.01 0.32 -11.14
CA GLY A 79 -18.00 -0.13 -10.17
C GLY A 79 -17.43 -0.36 -8.78
N TYR A 80 -16.14 -0.67 -8.67
CA TYR A 80 -15.49 -0.91 -7.37
C TYR A 80 -15.57 0.33 -6.47
N TYR A 81 -15.05 1.47 -6.92
CA TYR A 81 -15.01 2.69 -6.10
C TYR A 81 -16.42 3.21 -5.78
N LYS A 82 -17.35 3.18 -6.74
CA LYS A 82 -18.76 3.51 -6.49
C LYS A 82 -19.41 2.59 -5.45
N ALA A 83 -19.19 1.27 -5.53
CA ALA A 83 -19.80 0.32 -4.61
C ALA A 83 -19.28 0.50 -3.17
N ILE A 84 -17.96 0.65 -3.00
CA ILE A 84 -17.38 0.81 -1.66
C ILE A 84 -17.73 2.16 -1.03
N THR A 85 -17.82 3.22 -1.83
CA THR A 85 -18.19 4.56 -1.33
C THR A 85 -19.68 4.70 -1.04
N ALA A 86 -20.54 3.91 -1.69
CA ALA A 86 -21.97 3.90 -1.42
C ALA A 86 -22.35 3.18 -0.11
N GLN A 87 -21.53 2.24 0.36
CA GLN A 87 -21.75 1.47 1.61
C GLN A 87 -20.45 1.39 2.44
N PRO A 88 -19.89 2.54 2.87
CA PRO A 88 -18.57 2.56 3.49
C PRO A 88 -18.55 1.84 4.85
N ASP A 89 -19.68 1.74 5.54
CA ASP A 89 -19.85 0.99 6.78
C ASP A 89 -19.73 -0.52 6.62
N LYS A 90 -19.99 -1.03 5.41
CA LYS A 90 -19.84 -2.44 5.08
C LYS A 90 -18.38 -2.81 4.74
N TYR A 91 -17.63 -1.89 4.13
CA TYR A 91 -16.32 -2.18 3.54
C TYR A 91 -15.14 -1.56 4.28
N TYR A 92 -15.36 -0.58 5.15
CA TYR A 92 -14.29 0.10 5.88
C TYR A 92 -14.46 0.01 7.40
N PHE A 93 -13.37 -0.31 8.07
CA PHE A 93 -13.26 -0.10 9.50
C PHE A 93 -12.98 1.38 9.81
N LYS A 94 -13.69 1.92 10.81
CA LYS A 94 -13.32 3.23 11.38
C LYS A 94 -11.99 3.11 12.10
N CYS A 95 -11.14 4.12 11.98
CA CYS A 95 -9.95 4.21 12.82
C CYS A 95 -10.37 4.43 14.28
N SER A 96 -9.67 3.78 15.20
CA SER A 96 -9.92 3.99 16.62
C SER A 96 -9.49 5.40 17.06
N LYS A 97 -9.99 5.82 18.23
CA LYS A 97 -9.51 7.06 18.87
C LYS A 97 -8.01 7.00 19.20
N LYS A 98 -7.44 5.80 19.43
CA LYS A 98 -6.01 5.65 19.72
C LYS A 98 -5.17 6.10 18.53
N VAL A 99 -5.51 5.63 17.33
CA VAL A 99 -4.82 6.00 16.09
C VAL A 99 -4.96 7.49 15.79
N ILE A 100 -6.17 8.05 15.93
CA ILE A 100 -6.38 9.48 15.73
C ILE A 100 -5.55 10.30 16.72
N ASN A 101 -5.48 9.87 17.99
CA ASN A 101 -4.67 10.54 19.01
C ASN A 101 -3.17 10.39 18.74
N LEU A 102 -2.71 9.24 18.23
CA LEU A 102 -1.32 9.05 17.81
C LEU A 102 -0.93 10.12 16.77
N LEU A 103 -1.70 10.27 15.69
CA LEU A 103 -1.42 11.25 14.64
C LEU A 103 -1.38 12.69 15.18
N LYS A 104 -2.36 13.05 16.03
CA LYS A 104 -2.39 14.37 16.69
C LYS A 104 -1.19 14.59 17.61
N ASN A 105 -0.84 13.59 18.42
CA ASN A 105 0.27 13.67 19.36
C ASN A 105 1.61 13.83 18.65
N LEU A 106 1.83 13.11 17.54
CA LEU A 106 3.03 13.28 16.72
C LEU A 106 3.19 14.73 16.25
N LYS A 107 2.13 15.33 15.71
CA LYS A 107 2.15 16.74 15.30
C LYS A 107 2.38 17.69 16.47
N MET A 108 1.71 17.47 17.61
CA MET A 108 1.91 18.30 18.82
C MET A 108 3.34 18.20 19.38
N GLN A 109 4.03 17.07 19.17
CA GLN A 109 5.43 16.88 19.53
C GLN A 109 6.42 17.43 18.49
N GLY A 110 5.92 18.19 17.49
CA GLY A 110 6.75 18.80 16.46
C GLY A 110 7.28 17.82 15.41
N LYS A 111 6.71 16.60 15.32
CA LYS A 111 7.01 15.68 14.22
C LYS A 111 6.20 16.10 12.99
N LEU A 112 6.80 15.99 11.81
CA LEU A 112 6.10 16.17 10.54
C LEU A 112 5.44 14.85 10.15
N VAL A 113 4.12 14.87 9.98
CA VAL A 113 3.32 13.69 9.64
C VAL A 113 2.86 13.80 8.19
N TYR A 114 3.12 12.80 7.35
CA TYR A 114 2.74 12.82 5.93
C TYR A 114 1.88 11.60 5.56
N LEU A 115 1.00 11.79 4.57
CA LEU A 115 0.25 10.70 3.94
C LEU A 115 0.76 10.51 2.51
N LEU A 116 1.23 9.30 2.19
CA LEU A 116 1.68 8.91 0.86
C LEU A 116 0.88 7.70 0.36
N THR A 117 -0.04 7.94 -0.58
CA THR A 117 -0.94 6.89 -1.09
C THR A 117 -0.83 6.71 -2.60
N GLY A 118 -0.87 5.45 -3.04
CA GLY A 118 -0.96 5.11 -4.47
C GLY A 118 -2.35 5.40 -5.06
N SER A 119 -3.35 5.61 -4.22
CA SER A 119 -4.73 5.90 -4.64
C SER A 119 -4.88 7.29 -5.22
N TYR A 120 -5.87 7.47 -6.09
CA TYR A 120 -6.35 8.81 -6.46
C TYR A 120 -6.82 9.58 -5.22
N ILE A 121 -6.52 10.88 -5.15
CA ILE A 121 -6.86 11.72 -4.00
C ILE A 121 -8.35 11.72 -3.70
N GLU A 122 -9.22 11.63 -4.71
CA GLU A 122 -10.67 11.57 -4.52
C GLU A 122 -11.11 10.32 -3.75
N SER A 123 -10.65 9.13 -4.17
CA SER A 123 -10.93 7.87 -3.49
C SER A 123 -10.33 7.87 -2.08
N ALA A 124 -9.06 8.30 -1.96
CA ALA A 124 -8.39 8.40 -0.67
C ALA A 124 -9.11 9.37 0.29
N SER A 125 -9.63 10.49 -0.22
CA SER A 125 -10.37 11.47 0.58
C SER A 125 -11.68 10.90 1.09
N SER A 126 -12.39 10.13 0.27
CA SER A 126 -13.64 9.47 0.65
C SER A 126 -13.40 8.44 1.77
N THR A 127 -12.39 7.58 1.60
CA THR A 127 -11.98 6.61 2.62
C THR A 127 -11.53 7.30 3.89
N ALA A 128 -10.63 8.30 3.81
CA ALA A 128 -10.11 8.99 4.99
C ALA A 128 -11.20 9.78 5.74
N ALA A 129 -12.10 10.47 5.02
CA ALA A 129 -13.22 11.17 5.63
C ALA A 129 -14.14 10.21 6.40
N TYR A 130 -14.33 9.00 5.88
CA TYR A 130 -15.06 7.96 6.61
C TYR A 130 -14.23 7.45 7.80
N CYS A 131 -13.01 6.95 7.60
CA CYS A 131 -12.26 6.24 8.64
C CYS A 131 -11.72 7.13 9.76
N LEU A 132 -11.22 8.32 9.41
CA LEU A 132 -10.57 9.27 10.32
C LEU A 132 -11.48 10.45 10.70
N GLY A 133 -12.59 10.64 9.98
CA GLY A 133 -13.54 11.74 10.19
C GLY A 133 -13.36 12.90 9.21
N PRO A 134 -14.27 13.88 9.21
CA PRO A 134 -14.34 14.92 8.16
C PRO A 134 -13.11 15.82 8.10
N ASN A 135 -12.40 15.99 9.24
CA ASN A 135 -11.23 16.84 9.36
C ASN A 135 -9.91 16.05 9.21
N TRP A 136 -9.93 14.90 8.55
CA TRP A 136 -8.76 14.01 8.45
C TRP A 136 -7.49 14.68 7.91
N LYS A 137 -7.64 15.71 7.05
CA LYS A 137 -6.51 16.44 6.47
C LYS A 137 -5.65 17.11 7.53
N ASP A 138 -6.25 17.55 8.63
CA ASP A 138 -5.55 18.24 9.72
C ASP A 138 -4.50 17.34 10.40
N TYR A 139 -4.65 16.01 10.25
CA TYR A 139 -3.74 15.01 10.82
C TYR A 139 -2.43 14.86 10.03
N PHE A 140 -2.31 15.50 8.87
CA PHE A 140 -1.14 15.42 7.99
C PHE A 140 -0.63 16.81 7.62
N ASP A 141 0.68 16.99 7.63
CA ASP A 141 1.38 18.20 7.18
C ASP A 141 1.59 18.23 5.67
N ILE A 142 1.51 17.09 5.00
CA ILE A 142 1.49 16.99 3.54
C ILE A 142 0.79 15.70 3.11
N ILE A 143 -0.04 15.79 2.08
CA ILE A 143 -0.78 14.65 1.52
C ILE A 143 -0.39 14.48 0.06
N ILE A 144 -0.03 13.25 -0.30
CA ILE A 144 0.46 12.91 -1.63
C ILE A 144 -0.32 11.70 -2.15
N GLY A 145 -1.09 11.90 -3.21
CA GLY A 145 -1.86 10.85 -3.88
C GLY A 145 -1.28 10.44 -5.23
N ASN A 146 -1.79 9.35 -5.79
CA ASN A 146 -1.26 8.73 -7.00
C ASN A 146 0.28 8.58 -6.93
N ALA A 147 0.80 8.34 -5.72
CA ALA A 147 2.20 8.09 -5.48
C ALA A 147 2.53 6.77 -6.17
N LYS A 148 3.37 6.82 -7.20
CA LYS A 148 3.72 5.64 -8.00
C LYS A 148 4.72 4.77 -7.24
N LYS A 149 4.35 4.28 -6.06
CA LYS A 149 5.19 3.39 -5.24
C LYS A 149 5.46 2.07 -6.00
N PRO A 150 6.66 1.48 -5.86
CA PRO A 150 7.82 1.95 -5.11
C PRO A 150 8.64 3.02 -5.85
N ALA A 151 8.30 3.35 -7.10
CA ALA A 151 9.04 4.34 -7.91
C ALA A 151 9.09 5.73 -7.28
N PHE A 152 8.17 6.08 -6.40
CA PHE A 152 8.28 7.30 -5.59
C PHE A 152 9.63 7.39 -4.84
N PHE A 153 10.19 6.27 -4.37
CA PHE A 153 11.41 6.25 -3.56
C PHE A 153 12.71 6.32 -4.36
N TYR A 154 12.69 6.00 -5.66
CA TYR A 154 13.92 5.93 -6.48
C TYR A 154 13.86 6.67 -7.82
N ALA A 155 12.68 6.99 -8.31
CA ALA A 155 12.49 7.74 -9.55
C ALA A 155 12.32 9.24 -9.26
N ASN A 156 12.55 10.07 -10.27
CA ASN A 156 12.43 11.54 -10.16
C ASN A 156 11.17 12.03 -10.88
N LYS A 157 10.00 11.52 -10.48
CA LYS A 157 8.74 12.04 -11.01
C LYS A 157 8.40 13.36 -10.31
N GLU A 158 8.02 14.37 -11.07
CA GLU A 158 7.73 15.69 -10.52
C GLU A 158 6.42 15.71 -9.72
N PHE A 159 6.37 16.60 -8.73
CA PHE A 159 5.16 16.91 -8.00
C PHE A 159 4.21 17.74 -8.86
N LYS A 160 2.91 17.58 -8.63
CA LYS A 160 1.86 18.42 -9.24
C LYS A 160 0.84 18.80 -8.18
N CYS A 161 0.30 20.01 -8.29
CA CYS A 161 -0.87 20.43 -7.52
C CYS A 161 -2.14 19.83 -8.11
N LEU A 162 -3.26 20.03 -7.41
CA LEU A 162 -4.59 19.74 -7.91
C LEU A 162 -5.39 21.04 -8.09
N ASP A 163 -5.98 21.21 -9.26
CA ASP A 163 -7.09 22.12 -9.51
C ASP A 163 -8.39 21.30 -9.54
N GLY A 164 -9.12 21.32 -8.43
CA GLY A 164 -10.19 20.35 -8.17
C GLY A 164 -9.67 18.92 -8.16
N PHE A 165 -10.01 18.13 -9.18
CA PHE A 165 -9.54 16.75 -9.36
C PHE A 165 -8.53 16.58 -10.51
N LYS A 166 -8.09 17.68 -11.13
CA LYS A 166 -7.15 17.65 -12.27
C LYS A 166 -5.76 18.02 -11.79
N ALA A 167 -4.77 17.24 -12.23
CA ALA A 167 -3.37 17.55 -11.95
C ALA A 167 -2.92 18.77 -12.77
N THR A 168 -2.20 19.69 -12.13
CA THR A 168 -1.64 20.88 -12.78
C THR A 168 -0.35 20.57 -13.54
N GLU A 169 0.33 21.62 -14.01
CA GLU A 169 1.73 21.55 -14.41
C GLU A 169 2.64 21.13 -13.23
N PRO A 170 3.82 20.55 -13.53
CA PRO A 170 4.83 20.24 -12.54
C PRO A 170 5.22 21.43 -11.67
N ILE A 171 5.53 21.14 -10.41
CA ILE A 171 6.04 22.11 -9.43
C ILE A 171 7.36 21.64 -8.85
N SER A 172 8.19 22.59 -8.41
CA SER A 172 9.44 22.29 -7.73
C SER A 172 9.25 21.95 -6.25
N ALA A 173 10.27 21.34 -5.64
CA ALA A 173 10.28 21.02 -4.20
C ALA A 173 10.07 22.27 -3.30
N GLN A 174 10.51 23.44 -3.75
CA GLN A 174 10.37 24.70 -3.00
C GLN A 174 8.93 25.21 -2.97
N GLN A 175 8.08 24.74 -3.87
CA GLN A 175 6.65 25.09 -3.94
C GLN A 175 5.76 24.15 -3.11
N LEU A 176 6.34 23.09 -2.51
CA LEU A 176 5.64 22.25 -1.56
C LEU A 176 5.42 23.02 -0.26
N GLU A 177 4.22 23.03 0.28
CA GLU A 177 3.87 23.80 1.47
C GLU A 177 3.10 22.93 2.48
N LEU A 178 3.18 23.31 3.75
CA LEU A 178 2.46 22.65 4.83
C LEU A 178 0.95 22.65 4.56
N ASN A 179 0.30 21.55 4.92
CA ASN A 179 -1.11 21.25 4.66
C ASN A 179 -1.47 21.16 3.17
N GLY A 180 -0.46 21.07 2.28
CA GLY A 180 -0.66 20.91 0.85
C GLY A 180 -1.11 19.50 0.45
N VAL A 181 -1.87 19.44 -0.65
CA VAL A 181 -2.31 18.18 -1.29
C VAL A 181 -1.73 18.12 -2.69
N TYR A 182 -0.93 17.09 -2.94
CA TYR A 182 -0.19 16.91 -4.18
C TYR A 182 -0.43 15.54 -4.80
N VAL A 183 -0.04 15.40 -6.05
CA VAL A 183 -0.01 14.10 -6.72
C VAL A 183 1.34 13.81 -7.36
N ASN A 184 1.62 12.53 -7.58
CA ASN A 184 2.91 12.03 -8.08
C ASN A 184 4.05 12.36 -7.10
N GLY A 185 5.11 13.04 -7.56
CA GLY A 185 6.27 13.37 -6.77
C GLY A 185 7.29 12.25 -6.61
N ASN A 186 8.29 12.55 -5.79
CA ASN A 186 9.41 11.68 -5.49
C ASN A 186 9.94 11.95 -4.06
N TRP A 187 10.69 10.98 -3.54
CA TRP A 187 11.25 11.03 -2.19
C TRP A 187 12.28 12.15 -2.01
N LYS A 188 13.10 12.45 -3.01
CA LYS A 188 14.12 13.50 -2.93
C LYS A 188 13.49 14.85 -2.60
N ASP A 189 12.46 15.23 -3.33
CA ASP A 189 11.76 16.51 -3.15
C ASP A 189 10.94 16.53 -1.85
N LEU A 190 10.31 15.40 -1.47
CA LEU A 190 9.66 15.27 -0.17
C LEU A 190 10.66 15.41 0.99
N ARG A 191 11.86 14.82 0.87
CA ARG A 191 12.92 14.95 1.88
C ARG A 191 13.40 16.40 1.99
N GLU A 192 13.53 17.12 0.87
CA GLU A 192 13.86 18.54 0.89
C GLU A 192 12.79 19.35 1.64
N PHE A 193 11.51 19.09 1.37
CA PHE A 193 10.40 19.66 2.13
C PHE A 193 10.52 19.36 3.63
N ILE A 194 10.77 18.10 4.02
CA ILE A 194 10.92 17.69 5.42
C ILE A 194 12.09 18.44 6.09
N VAL A 195 13.26 18.49 5.44
CA VAL A 195 14.45 19.20 5.95
C VAL A 195 14.15 20.69 6.16
N ARG A 196 13.49 21.33 5.19
CA ARG A 196 13.14 22.76 5.24
C ARG A 196 12.21 23.07 6.41
N HIS A 197 11.15 22.28 6.60
CA HIS A 197 10.14 22.57 7.64
C HIS A 197 10.55 22.11 9.04
N LEU A 198 11.33 21.03 9.18
CA LEU A 198 11.87 20.61 10.49
C LEU A 198 13.15 21.36 10.90
N ARG A 199 13.76 22.13 9.98
CA ARG A 199 15.07 22.78 10.19
C ARG A 199 16.15 21.80 10.67
N ASN A 200 16.07 20.56 10.19
CA ASN A 200 17.00 19.48 10.52
C ASN A 200 17.59 18.94 9.21
N PRO A 201 18.91 19.02 8.97
CA PRO A 201 19.52 18.54 7.73
C PRO A 201 19.46 17.00 7.58
N ASN A 202 19.33 16.28 8.70
CA ASN A 202 19.30 14.82 8.76
C ASN A 202 18.07 14.32 9.54
N PRO A 203 16.84 14.54 9.04
CA PRO A 203 15.65 14.09 9.71
C PRO A 203 15.56 12.56 9.61
N LYS A 204 15.34 11.90 10.76
CA LYS A 204 14.97 10.48 10.77
C LYS A 204 13.54 10.34 10.26
N CYS A 205 13.33 9.47 9.30
CA CYS A 205 12.03 9.24 8.68
C CYS A 205 11.59 7.80 8.96
N LEU A 206 10.36 7.66 9.43
CA LEU A 206 9.69 6.38 9.64
C LEU A 206 8.51 6.29 8.67
N TYR A 207 8.36 5.17 7.98
CA TYR A 207 7.26 4.95 7.05
C TYR A 207 6.49 3.69 7.45
N VAL A 208 5.17 3.81 7.53
CA VAL A 208 4.26 2.75 7.98
C VAL A 208 3.39 2.34 6.80
N GLY A 209 3.35 1.05 6.49
CA GLY A 209 2.51 0.53 5.41
C GLY A 209 2.39 -0.99 5.42
N ASP A 210 1.49 -1.50 4.60
CA ASP A 210 1.11 -2.92 4.53
C ASP A 210 1.74 -3.63 3.32
N HIS A 211 1.93 -2.92 2.22
CA HIS A 211 2.43 -3.56 1.00
C HIS A 211 3.93 -3.83 1.09
N LEU A 212 4.33 -5.09 1.30
CA LEU A 212 5.73 -5.47 1.53
C LEU A 212 6.74 -4.97 0.48
N LEU A 213 6.42 -4.98 -0.82
CA LEU A 213 7.35 -4.45 -1.82
C LEU A 213 7.34 -2.92 -1.95
N GLN A 214 6.14 -2.33 -1.97
CA GLN A 214 5.96 -0.90 -2.25
C GLN A 214 6.26 -0.03 -1.03
N ASP A 215 5.89 -0.51 0.15
CA ASP A 215 5.91 0.25 1.39
C ASP A 215 7.00 -0.17 2.36
N ILE A 216 7.53 -1.39 2.26
CA ILE A 216 8.57 -1.89 3.16
C ILE A 216 9.91 -2.01 2.42
N TYR A 217 9.99 -2.89 1.43
CA TYR A 217 11.22 -3.14 0.67
C TYR A 217 11.71 -1.87 -0.02
N GLY A 218 10.85 -1.17 -0.77
CA GLY A 218 11.22 0.04 -1.50
C GLY A 218 11.94 1.10 -0.64
N PRO A 219 11.27 1.71 0.35
CA PRO A 219 11.89 2.74 1.18
C PRO A 219 13.09 2.24 2.00
N SER A 220 13.08 0.98 2.44
CA SER A 220 14.20 0.37 3.18
C SER A 220 15.43 0.16 2.28
N PHE A 221 15.24 -0.46 1.12
CA PHE A 221 16.29 -0.78 0.15
C PHE A 221 16.98 0.47 -0.41
N PHE A 222 16.21 1.52 -0.71
CA PHE A 222 16.74 2.79 -1.17
C PHE A 222 17.18 3.72 -0.03
N LEU A 223 17.28 3.22 1.21
CA LEU A 223 17.75 3.95 2.40
C LEU A 223 17.01 5.27 2.63
N CYS A 224 15.72 5.30 2.31
CA CYS A 224 14.88 6.48 2.39
C CYS A 224 14.30 6.66 3.81
N CYS A 225 13.79 5.58 4.40
CA CYS A 225 13.13 5.57 5.70
C CYS A 225 13.43 4.27 6.45
N ASP A 226 13.39 4.34 7.79
CA ASP A 226 13.06 3.16 8.57
C ASP A 226 11.60 2.77 8.29
N THR A 227 11.28 1.48 8.34
CA THR A 227 9.92 1.01 8.00
C THR A 227 9.27 0.22 9.12
N VAL A 228 7.94 0.33 9.20
CA VAL A 228 7.09 -0.48 10.09
C VAL A 228 6.02 -1.13 9.23
N ALA A 229 5.95 -2.46 9.27
CA ALA A 229 4.93 -3.21 8.53
C ALA A 229 3.63 -3.32 9.32
N ILE A 230 2.51 -3.15 8.63
CA ILE A 230 1.20 -3.59 9.11
C ILE A 230 0.87 -4.91 8.41
N CYS A 231 0.69 -5.98 9.19
CA CYS A 231 0.48 -7.33 8.68
C CYS A 231 -0.67 -7.98 9.46
N GLU A 232 -1.87 -7.96 8.88
CA GLU A 232 -3.10 -8.44 9.53
C GLU A 232 -3.03 -9.92 9.92
N GLU A 233 -2.21 -10.72 9.21
CA GLU A 233 -1.97 -12.13 9.50
C GLU A 233 -1.43 -12.35 10.93
N LEU A 234 -0.77 -11.34 11.53
CA LEU A 234 -0.28 -11.39 12.91
C LEU A 234 -1.42 -11.47 13.93
N ALA A 235 -2.62 -10.99 13.59
CA ALA A 235 -3.78 -11.11 14.47
C ALA A 235 -4.26 -12.57 14.61
N GLY A 236 -3.99 -13.41 13.61
CA GLY A 236 -4.37 -14.82 13.59
C GLY A 236 -5.84 -15.03 13.96
N LYS A 237 -6.11 -15.83 15.00
CA LYS A 237 -7.49 -16.15 15.45
C LYS A 237 -8.26 -14.97 16.04
N LYS A 238 -7.59 -13.85 16.34
CA LYS A 238 -8.24 -12.63 16.88
C LYS A 238 -8.81 -11.74 15.79
N HIS A 239 -8.48 -12.00 14.52
CA HIS A 239 -8.93 -11.17 13.42
C HIS A 239 -10.43 -11.37 13.13
N PRO A 240 -11.20 -10.30 12.81
CA PRO A 240 -12.61 -10.43 12.46
C PRO A 240 -12.87 -11.36 11.27
N TYR A 241 -11.89 -11.49 10.38
CA TYR A 241 -11.93 -12.37 9.21
C TYR A 241 -10.92 -13.52 9.32
N GLU A 242 -10.81 -14.16 10.50
CA GLU A 242 -9.82 -15.21 10.78
C GLU A 242 -9.81 -16.36 9.77
N LYS A 243 -10.96 -16.73 9.22
CA LYS A 243 -11.07 -17.78 8.18
C LYS A 243 -10.43 -17.39 6.84
N THR A 244 -10.37 -16.09 6.56
CA THR A 244 -9.76 -15.57 5.33
C THR A 244 -8.25 -15.44 5.50
N ILE A 245 -7.79 -14.96 6.66
CA ILE A 245 -6.35 -14.71 6.88
C ILE A 245 -5.58 -15.96 7.34
N ASN A 246 -6.25 -16.96 7.93
CA ASN A 246 -5.65 -18.24 8.32
C ASN A 246 -6.08 -19.36 7.36
N SER A 247 -5.46 -19.41 6.19
CA SER A 247 -5.75 -20.45 5.20
C SER A 247 -5.28 -21.82 5.68
N SER A 248 -6.18 -22.80 5.73
CA SER A 248 -5.82 -24.20 5.92
C SER A 248 -5.40 -24.90 4.62
N PHE A 249 -5.55 -24.22 3.48
CA PHE A 249 -5.29 -24.80 2.15
C PHE A 249 -3.94 -24.36 1.59
N TRP A 250 -3.61 -23.07 1.71
CA TRP A 250 -2.38 -22.47 1.14
C TRP A 250 -1.20 -22.42 2.13
N GLY A 251 -1.37 -22.98 3.32
CA GLY A 251 -0.39 -22.92 4.39
C GLY A 251 -0.33 -21.56 5.08
N SER A 252 0.67 -21.42 5.95
CA SER A 252 0.87 -20.21 6.76
C SER A 252 1.61 -19.13 5.98
N TYR A 253 1.20 -17.87 6.20
CA TYR A 253 1.90 -16.70 5.67
C TYR A 253 3.36 -16.62 6.18
N PHE A 254 3.63 -17.11 7.39
CA PHE A 254 4.88 -16.86 8.08
C PHE A 254 5.94 -17.93 7.84
N ASN A 255 5.56 -19.20 7.86
CA ASN A 255 6.51 -20.30 7.71
C ASN A 255 5.82 -21.56 7.23
N ASP A 256 6.62 -22.43 6.61
CA ASP A 256 6.26 -23.80 6.30
C ASP A 256 7.36 -24.72 6.85
N GLU A 257 7.00 -25.74 7.61
CA GLU A 257 7.94 -26.67 8.27
C GLU A 257 9.15 -25.99 8.97
N GLN A 258 8.90 -24.89 9.68
CA GLN A 258 9.92 -24.06 10.37
C GLN A 258 10.85 -23.24 9.45
N VAL A 259 10.63 -23.27 8.14
CA VAL A 259 11.30 -22.40 7.18
C VAL A 259 10.45 -21.15 6.97
N ASP A 260 11.04 -19.97 7.19
CA ASP A 260 10.33 -18.73 6.91
C ASP A 260 9.92 -18.64 5.45
N THR A 261 8.71 -18.15 5.19
CA THR A 261 8.34 -17.79 3.82
C THR A 261 9.21 -16.64 3.33
N PHE A 262 9.30 -16.49 2.00
CA PHE A 262 9.98 -15.35 1.39
C PHE A 262 9.44 -14.01 1.92
N TRP A 263 8.12 -13.87 2.04
CA TRP A 263 7.47 -12.65 2.51
C TRP A 263 7.77 -12.36 3.97
N PHE A 264 7.74 -13.37 4.83
CA PHE A 264 8.07 -13.18 6.23
C PHE A 264 9.54 -12.82 6.42
N LYS A 265 10.44 -13.47 5.68
CA LYS A 265 11.86 -13.10 5.67
C LYS A 265 12.06 -11.66 5.22
N LEU A 266 11.42 -11.25 4.12
CA LEU A 266 11.51 -9.88 3.62
C LEU A 266 11.01 -8.87 4.65
N MET A 267 9.89 -9.14 5.32
CA MET A 267 9.38 -8.28 6.40
C MET A 267 10.39 -8.16 7.54
N LYS A 268 10.97 -9.28 8.01
CA LYS A 268 11.98 -9.27 9.09
C LYS A 268 13.25 -8.53 8.72
N ASP A 269 13.71 -8.67 7.49
CA ASP A 269 14.97 -8.08 7.03
C ASP A 269 14.85 -6.57 6.75
N HIS A 270 13.65 -6.08 6.41
CA HIS A 270 13.44 -4.70 5.94
C HIS A 270 12.62 -3.80 6.88
N SER A 271 11.89 -4.36 7.85
CA SER A 271 11.13 -3.61 8.84
C SER A 271 11.84 -3.54 10.20
N LYS A 272 11.77 -2.37 10.84
CA LYS A 272 12.22 -2.21 12.24
C LYS A 272 11.27 -2.90 13.22
N MET A 273 9.98 -2.87 12.91
CA MET A 273 8.89 -3.46 13.70
C MET A 273 7.75 -3.85 12.76
N TRP A 274 6.86 -4.73 13.23
CA TRP A 274 5.63 -5.08 12.53
C TRP A 274 4.49 -5.28 13.53
N PHE A 275 3.29 -4.85 13.14
CA PHE A 275 2.09 -4.88 13.98
C PHE A 275 0.92 -5.47 13.21
N SER A 276 -0.02 -6.07 13.91
CA SER A 276 -1.25 -6.58 13.28
C SER A 276 -2.08 -5.47 12.64
N ASP A 277 -2.05 -4.28 13.24
CA ASP A 277 -2.89 -3.16 12.90
C ASP A 277 -2.32 -1.86 13.49
N MET A 278 -2.96 -0.74 13.16
CA MET A 278 -2.57 0.57 13.66
C MET A 278 -2.88 0.79 15.14
N ASP A 279 -3.80 0.03 15.76
CA ASP A 279 -4.09 0.14 17.19
C ASP A 279 -2.94 -0.46 18.01
N ALA A 280 -2.41 -1.60 17.59
CA ALA A 280 -1.23 -2.22 18.19
C ALA A 280 0.01 -1.33 18.07
N LEU A 281 0.17 -0.63 16.94
CA LEU A 281 1.22 0.39 16.78
C LEU A 281 1.02 1.57 17.74
N ALA A 282 -0.23 2.06 17.86
CA ALA A 282 -0.55 3.20 18.72
C ALA A 282 -0.39 2.91 20.23
N ASP A 283 -0.36 1.64 20.64
CA ASP A 283 -0.10 1.22 22.02
C ASP A 283 1.39 1.30 22.41
N ILE A 284 2.30 1.51 21.45
CA ILE A 284 3.70 1.77 21.74
C ILE A 284 3.86 3.16 22.34
N LYS A 285 4.48 3.23 23.52
CA LYS A 285 4.89 4.50 24.11
C LYS A 285 6.02 5.10 23.28
N CYS A 286 5.76 6.19 22.57
CA CYS A 286 6.82 7.06 22.10
C CYS A 286 7.43 7.77 23.31
N ASP A 287 8.62 7.35 23.75
CA ASP A 287 9.36 8.10 24.76
C ASP A 287 9.62 9.51 24.23
N SER A 288 9.11 10.51 24.96
CA SER A 288 9.24 11.93 24.63
C SER A 288 10.61 12.51 24.97
N SER A 289 11.60 11.66 25.22
CA SER A 289 12.94 12.04 25.67
C SER A 289 13.99 11.55 24.68
N GLN A 290 14.22 12.35 23.64
CA GLN A 290 15.47 12.47 22.90
C GLN A 290 15.48 13.75 22.05
#